data_AF-A0A5P9PBG2-F1
#
_entry.id   AF-A0A5P9PBG2-F1
#
_cell.length_a   1.000
_cell.length_b   1.000
_cell.length_c   1.000
_cell.angle_alpha   90.00
_cell.angle_beta   90.00
_cell.angle_gamma   90.00
#
_symmetry.space_group_name_H-M   'P 1'
#
loop_
_entity.id
_entity.type
_entity.pdbx_description
1 polymer ?
#
loop_
_entity_poly.entity_id
_entity_poly.type
_entity_poly.pdbx_seq_one_letter_code
_entity_poly.pdbx_strand_id
1 'polypeptide(L)'
;MIRLATLGVVLYGTVAPVLTIYRVATVPIDTVRVLPALIFTICYLPPHIRNVLYAARGERPPRSLWTVGVMMALIISAIPVAGIDWLGALYALAASALLVIPPPLSFFTFAGVAAALVPLASVSGHLEWAISLVLDALFLALSLALLTWVIATARQLHDARLELADQAAVRERIRIDRDVRRTVGVELEGIVEQGTRAAALTGDPDAADAELRALALRSRATLTAVRRRIARGLSASDGDW
;
A
#
# COMPACT_ATOMS: atom_id res chain seq x y z
N MET A 1 6.88 6.14 6.04
CA MET A 1 7.03 6.16 4.56
C MET A 1 5.70 6.27 3.81
N ILE A 2 4.68 5.46 4.13
CA ILE A 2 3.39 5.48 3.41
C ILE A 2 2.70 6.86 3.41
N ARG A 3 2.70 7.60 4.53
CA ARG A 3 2.14 8.97 4.60
C ARG A 3 2.88 9.96 3.70
N LEU A 4 4.20 9.83 3.56
CA LEU A 4 5.01 10.68 2.67
C LEU A 4 4.72 10.39 1.20
N ALA A 5 4.51 9.13 0.83
CA ALA A 5 4.11 8.75 -0.52
C ALA A 5 2.72 9.30 -0.88
N THR A 6 1.74 9.18 0.01
CA THR A 6 0.41 9.77 -0.21
C THR A 6 0.47 11.29 -0.29
N LEU A 7 1.28 11.92 0.56
CA LEU A 7 1.48 13.37 0.53
C LEU A 7 2.15 13.83 -0.77
N GLY A 8 3.11 13.06 -1.29
CA GLY A 8 3.75 13.32 -2.59
C GLY A 8 2.78 13.24 -3.77
N VAL A 9 1.87 12.26 -3.79
CA VAL A 9 0.83 12.16 -4.84
C VAL A 9 -0.15 13.32 -4.77
N VAL A 10 -0.58 13.69 -3.55
CA VAL A 10 -1.47 14.84 -3.36
C VAL A 10 -0.77 16.12 -3.79
N LEU A 11 0.49 16.32 -3.40
CA LEU A 11 1.29 17.47 -3.80
C LEU A 11 1.39 17.54 -5.33
N TYR A 12 1.72 16.42 -5.98
CA TYR A 12 1.80 16.32 -7.44
C TYR A 12 0.44 16.61 -8.11
N GLY A 13 -0.66 16.07 -7.56
CA GLY A 13 -2.02 16.36 -8.01
C GLY A 13 -2.44 17.82 -7.82
N THR A 14 -1.80 18.56 -6.90
CA THR A 14 -2.03 20.01 -6.71
C THR A 14 -1.11 20.91 -7.54
N VAL A 15 -0.01 20.39 -8.11
CA VAL A 15 0.86 21.19 -9.00
C VAL A 15 0.10 21.62 -10.25
N ALA A 16 -0.75 20.76 -10.78
CA ALA A 16 -1.43 20.98 -12.03
C ALA A 16 -2.54 22.06 -11.97
N PRO A 17 -3.44 22.09 -10.95
CA PRO A 17 -4.34 23.22 -10.73
C PRO A 17 -3.59 24.53 -10.48
N VAL A 18 -2.47 24.49 -9.75
CA VAL A 18 -1.63 25.66 -9.50
C VAL A 18 -1.02 26.19 -10.79
N LEU A 19 -0.52 25.32 -11.67
CA LEU A 19 -0.05 25.70 -13.01
C LEU A 19 -1.16 26.28 -13.88
N THR A 20 -2.39 25.75 -13.76
CA THR A 20 -3.55 26.25 -14.50
C THR A 20 -3.89 27.68 -14.04
N ILE A 21 -3.96 27.91 -12.72
CA ILE A 21 -4.16 29.24 -12.13
C ILE A 21 -3.01 30.18 -12.49
N TYR A 22 -1.77 29.70 -12.43
CA TYR A 22 -0.59 30.48 -12.79
C TYR A 22 -0.62 30.92 -14.26
N ARG A 23 -0.97 30.04 -15.19
CA ARG A 23 -1.14 30.39 -16.62
C ARG A 23 -2.23 31.44 -16.81
N VAL A 24 -3.39 31.23 -16.19
CA VAL A 24 -4.51 32.20 -16.22
C VAL A 24 -4.11 33.56 -15.64
N ALA A 25 -3.23 33.58 -14.63
CA ALA A 25 -2.76 34.81 -13.99
C ALA A 25 -1.63 35.52 -14.75
N THR A 26 -0.79 34.80 -15.49
CA THR A 26 0.43 35.35 -16.12
C THR A 26 0.32 35.58 -17.62
N VAL A 27 -0.64 34.92 -18.29
CA VAL A 27 -0.96 35.14 -19.71
C VAL A 27 -2.37 35.74 -19.77
N PRO A 28 -2.55 37.02 -19.41
CA PRO A 28 -3.88 37.60 -19.30
C PRO A 28 -4.38 37.92 -20.70
N ILE A 29 -5.14 37.00 -21.31
CA ILE A 29 -5.97 37.34 -22.46
C ILE A 29 -7.25 38.06 -21.96
N ASP A 30 -7.73 37.79 -20.73
CA ASP A 30 -8.87 38.48 -20.10
C ASP A 30 -8.84 38.40 -18.55
N THR A 31 -8.51 39.49 -17.84
CA THR A 31 -8.48 39.55 -16.36
C THR A 31 -9.83 39.28 -15.69
N VAL A 32 -10.94 39.45 -16.41
CA VAL A 32 -12.31 39.23 -15.91
C VAL A 32 -12.63 37.73 -15.69
N ARG A 33 -11.85 36.82 -16.28
CA ARG A 33 -12.12 35.37 -16.27
C ARG A 33 -11.40 34.59 -15.17
N VAL A 34 -10.55 35.25 -14.37
CA VAL A 34 -9.75 34.62 -13.31
C VAL A 34 -10.61 34.16 -12.13
N LEU A 35 -11.61 34.97 -11.72
CA LEU A 35 -12.48 34.68 -10.59
C LEU A 35 -13.34 33.42 -10.79
N PRO A 36 -14.02 33.25 -11.95
CA PRO A 36 -14.72 32.01 -12.28
C PRO A 36 -13.80 30.79 -12.28
N ALA A 37 -12.63 30.89 -12.91
CA ALA A 37 -11.66 29.79 -12.96
C ALA A 37 -11.19 29.36 -11.55
N LEU A 38 -10.97 30.32 -10.65
CA LEU A 38 -10.62 30.04 -9.26
C LEU A 38 -11.75 29.28 -8.54
N ILE A 39 -13.00 29.75 -8.69
CA ILE A 39 -14.18 29.12 -8.06
C ILE A 39 -14.33 27.68 -8.54
N PHE A 40 -14.29 27.45 -9.85
CA PHE A 40 -14.41 26.09 -10.38
C PHE A 40 -13.24 25.20 -9.93
N THR A 41 -12.03 25.76 -9.82
CA THR A 41 -10.87 25.02 -9.29
C THR A 41 -11.10 24.57 -7.86
N ILE A 42 -11.55 25.47 -7.00
CA ILE A 42 -11.90 25.16 -5.61
C ILE A 42 -13.04 24.12 -5.55
N CYS A 43 -14.00 24.17 -6.47
CA CYS A 43 -15.12 23.23 -6.52
C CYS A 43 -14.74 21.81 -6.97
N TYR A 44 -13.82 21.65 -7.93
CA TYR A 44 -13.42 20.31 -8.40
C TYR A 44 -12.26 19.69 -7.61
N LEU A 45 -11.49 20.48 -6.85
CA LEU A 45 -10.35 19.98 -6.08
C LEU A 45 -10.73 18.89 -5.05
N PRO A 46 -11.78 19.06 -4.23
CA PRO A 46 -12.16 18.05 -3.23
C PRO A 46 -12.51 16.68 -3.84
N PRO A 47 -13.35 16.56 -4.89
CA PRO A 47 -13.60 15.26 -5.52
C PRO A 47 -12.36 14.69 -6.22
N HIS A 48 -11.49 15.53 -6.80
CA HIS A 48 -10.25 15.07 -7.40
C HIS A 48 -9.30 14.47 -6.37
N ILE A 49 -9.03 15.20 -5.27
CA ILE A 49 -8.20 14.72 -4.16
C ILE A 49 -8.80 13.44 -3.56
N ARG A 50 -10.12 13.38 -3.39
CA ARG A 50 -10.79 12.17 -2.93
C ARG A 50 -10.49 10.98 -3.85
N ASN A 51 -10.72 11.11 -5.15
CA ASN A 51 -10.47 10.02 -6.11
C ASN A 51 -9.01 9.55 -6.08
N VAL A 52 -8.06 10.48 -6.02
CA VAL A 52 -6.62 10.19 -5.92
C VAL A 52 -6.28 9.47 -4.61
N LEU A 53 -6.84 9.90 -3.48
CA LEU A 53 -6.60 9.25 -2.18
C LEU A 53 -7.14 7.82 -2.10
N TYR A 54 -8.34 7.58 -2.64
CA TYR A 54 -8.90 6.24 -2.70
C TYR A 54 -8.05 5.33 -3.61
N ALA A 55 -7.68 5.83 -4.79
CA ALA A 55 -6.81 5.08 -5.70
C ALA A 55 -5.43 4.79 -5.10
N ALA A 56 -4.82 5.73 -4.36
CA ALA A 56 -3.55 5.52 -3.65
C ALA A 56 -3.66 4.54 -2.47
N ARG A 57 -4.88 4.27 -1.98
CA ARG A 57 -5.17 3.22 -1.00
C ARG A 57 -5.43 1.85 -1.65
N GLY A 58 -5.48 1.78 -2.98
CA GLY A 58 -5.89 0.58 -3.70
C GLY A 58 -7.39 0.29 -3.56
N GLU A 59 -8.16 1.26 -3.06
CA GLU A 59 -9.61 1.14 -2.86
C GLU A 59 -10.34 1.89 -3.97
N ARG A 60 -11.43 1.30 -4.48
CA ARG A 60 -12.32 2.02 -5.41
C ARG A 60 -13.35 2.80 -4.58
N PRO A 61 -13.48 4.14 -4.77
CA PRO A 61 -14.46 4.89 -4.00
C PRO A 61 -15.88 4.39 -4.30
N PRO A 62 -16.75 4.23 -3.28
CA PRO A 62 -18.16 3.98 -3.53
C PRO A 62 -18.75 5.18 -4.30
N ARG A 63 -19.46 4.90 -5.40
CA ARG A 63 -19.99 5.92 -6.34
C ARG A 63 -18.92 6.74 -7.08
N SER A 64 -17.75 6.15 -7.34
CA SER A 64 -16.67 6.78 -8.11
C SER A 64 -17.10 7.28 -9.51
N LEU A 65 -17.99 6.58 -10.20
CA LEU A 65 -18.55 7.04 -11.48
C LEU A 65 -19.36 8.33 -11.33
N TRP A 66 -20.03 8.52 -10.19
CA TRP A 66 -20.78 9.74 -9.91
C TRP A 66 -19.86 10.92 -9.65
N THR A 67 -18.74 10.73 -8.94
CA THR A 67 -17.76 11.82 -8.73
C THR A 67 -17.11 12.24 -10.05
N VAL A 68 -16.80 11.29 -10.94
CA VAL A 68 -16.32 11.59 -12.30
C VAL A 68 -17.38 12.31 -13.13
N GLY A 69 -18.65 11.90 -13.04
CA GLY A 69 -19.77 12.58 -13.73
C GLY A 69 -19.97 14.02 -13.24
N VAL A 70 -19.88 14.26 -11.93
CA VAL A 70 -19.94 15.60 -11.33
C VAL A 70 -18.74 16.45 -11.77
N MET A 71 -17.53 15.89 -11.77
CA MET A 71 -16.33 16.58 -12.27
C MET A 71 -16.47 16.92 -13.75
N MET A 72 -16.99 16.00 -14.57
CA MET A 72 -17.24 16.23 -15.99
C MET A 72 -18.23 17.38 -16.19
N ALA A 73 -19.37 17.37 -15.49
CA ALA A 73 -20.36 18.44 -15.56
C ALA A 73 -19.77 19.80 -15.14
N LEU A 74 -19.03 19.85 -14.03
CA LEU A 74 -18.38 21.07 -13.55
C LEU A 74 -17.34 21.60 -14.55
N ILE A 75 -16.44 20.74 -15.03
CA ILE A 75 -15.36 21.14 -15.94
C ILE A 75 -15.93 21.61 -17.28
N ILE A 76 -16.94 20.93 -17.83
CA ILE A 76 -17.58 21.32 -19.09
C ILE A 76 -18.36 22.63 -18.92
N SER A 77 -19.10 22.80 -17.81
CA SER A 77 -19.87 24.01 -17.54
C SER A 77 -19.01 25.28 -17.40
N ALA A 78 -17.74 25.10 -17.01
CA ALA A 78 -16.80 26.19 -16.82
C ALA A 78 -16.15 26.67 -18.12
N ILE A 79 -16.14 25.86 -19.20
CA ILE A 79 -15.55 26.20 -20.50
C ILE A 79 -16.07 27.55 -21.05
N PRO A 80 -17.40 27.81 -21.16
CA PRO A 80 -17.89 29.07 -21.71
C PRO A 80 -17.53 30.31 -20.86
N VAL A 81 -17.28 30.12 -19.55
CA VAL A 81 -17.04 31.22 -18.61
C VAL A 81 -15.55 31.50 -18.45
N ALA A 82 -14.74 30.47 -18.24
CA ALA A 82 -13.32 30.58 -17.92
C ALA A 82 -12.41 30.71 -19.17
N GLY A 83 -12.91 30.39 -20.36
CA GLY A 83 -12.16 30.53 -21.61
C GLY A 83 -11.14 29.40 -21.84
N ILE A 84 -10.24 29.60 -22.80
CA ILE A 84 -9.37 28.52 -23.31
C ILE A 84 -8.33 28.02 -22.30
N ASP A 85 -7.85 28.88 -21.41
CA ASP A 85 -6.87 28.49 -20.38
C ASP A 85 -7.45 27.45 -19.39
N TRP A 86 -8.78 27.36 -19.29
CA TRP A 86 -9.48 26.34 -18.52
C TRP A 86 -9.34 24.94 -19.10
N LEU A 87 -9.03 24.80 -20.39
CA LEU A 87 -8.89 23.49 -21.04
C LEU A 87 -7.80 22.63 -20.37
N GLY A 88 -6.82 23.25 -19.70
CA GLY A 88 -5.87 22.53 -18.86
C GLY A 88 -6.57 21.64 -17.82
N ALA A 89 -7.65 22.09 -17.19
CA ALA A 89 -8.35 21.34 -16.15
C ALA A 89 -8.90 19.97 -16.62
N LEU A 90 -9.02 19.73 -17.93
CA LEU A 90 -9.40 18.43 -18.49
C LEU A 90 -8.39 17.32 -18.15
N TYR A 91 -7.12 17.62 -17.84
CA TYR A 91 -6.19 16.60 -17.34
C TYR A 91 -6.70 15.95 -16.05
N ALA A 92 -7.36 16.72 -15.16
CA ALA A 92 -7.85 16.21 -13.88
C ALA A 92 -9.00 15.22 -14.08
N LEU A 93 -9.84 15.48 -15.09
CA LEU A 93 -10.88 14.55 -15.53
C LEU A 93 -10.28 13.30 -16.15
N ALA A 94 -9.30 13.47 -17.04
CA ALA A 94 -8.58 12.38 -17.71
C ALA A 94 -7.89 11.45 -16.70
N ALA A 95 -7.19 12.03 -15.71
CA ALA A 95 -6.53 11.30 -14.65
C ALA A 95 -7.55 10.58 -13.73
N SER A 96 -8.63 11.26 -13.36
CA SER A 96 -9.68 10.66 -12.52
C SER A 96 -10.38 9.51 -13.24
N ALA A 97 -10.64 9.65 -14.53
CA ALA A 97 -11.17 8.56 -15.37
C ALA A 97 -10.20 7.38 -15.38
N LEU A 98 -8.89 7.62 -15.53
CA LEU A 98 -7.87 6.58 -15.58
C LEU A 98 -7.74 5.80 -14.25
N LEU A 99 -8.01 6.46 -13.13
CA LEU A 99 -7.94 5.88 -11.79
C LEU A 99 -9.22 5.15 -11.38
N VAL A 100 -10.38 5.62 -11.85
CA VAL A 100 -11.69 5.16 -11.39
C VAL A 100 -12.27 4.06 -12.28
N ILE A 101 -12.10 4.18 -13.59
CA ILE A 101 -12.77 3.33 -14.57
C ILE A 101 -11.95 2.04 -14.76
N PRO A 102 -12.58 0.86 -14.83
CA PRO A 102 -11.84 -0.37 -15.11
C PRO A 102 -11.26 -0.36 -16.54
N PRO A 103 -10.05 -0.91 -16.75
CA PRO A 103 -9.55 -1.18 -18.09
C PRO A 103 -10.42 -2.24 -18.78
N PRO A 104 -10.64 -2.17 -20.11
CA PRO A 104 -10.02 -1.22 -21.05
C PRO A 104 -10.77 0.11 -21.19
N LEU A 105 -11.99 0.23 -20.65
CA LEU A 105 -12.86 1.40 -20.86
C LEU A 105 -12.21 2.71 -20.41
N SER A 106 -11.38 2.62 -19.37
CA SER A 106 -10.51 3.67 -18.88
C SER A 106 -9.66 4.36 -19.95
N PHE A 107 -9.04 3.58 -20.84
CA PHE A 107 -8.20 4.09 -21.91
C PHE A 107 -9.02 4.78 -22.99
N PHE A 108 -10.22 4.27 -23.28
CA PHE A 108 -11.13 4.90 -24.23
C PHE A 108 -11.64 6.25 -23.71
N THR A 109 -12.03 6.33 -22.43
CA THR A 109 -12.45 7.60 -21.83
C THR A 109 -11.31 8.60 -21.78
N PHE A 110 -10.10 8.13 -21.47
CA PHE A 110 -8.89 8.96 -21.45
C PHE A 110 -8.56 9.50 -22.84
N ALA A 111 -8.51 8.63 -23.85
CA ALA A 111 -8.28 9.01 -25.24
C ALA A 111 -9.38 9.93 -25.77
N GLY A 112 -10.64 9.70 -25.37
CA GLY A 112 -11.77 10.56 -25.72
C GLY A 112 -11.64 11.98 -25.16
N VAL A 113 -11.23 12.12 -23.89
CA VAL A 113 -11.00 13.44 -23.27
C VAL A 113 -9.83 14.16 -23.95
N ALA A 114 -8.73 13.44 -24.26
CA ALA A 114 -7.60 14.01 -24.99
C ALA A 114 -8.00 14.43 -26.41
N ALA A 115 -8.75 13.59 -27.13
CA ALA A 115 -9.21 13.89 -28.48
C ALA A 115 -10.18 15.09 -28.51
N ALA A 116 -10.98 15.28 -27.45
CA ALA A 116 -11.91 16.40 -27.34
C ALA A 116 -11.22 17.76 -27.20
N LEU A 117 -9.94 17.81 -26.77
CA LEU A 117 -9.19 19.06 -26.68
C LEU A 117 -8.95 19.71 -28.06
N VAL A 118 -8.78 18.91 -29.12
CA VAL A 118 -8.52 19.40 -30.48
C VAL A 118 -9.68 20.21 -31.06
N PRO A 119 -10.93 19.70 -31.13
CA PRO A 119 -12.06 20.48 -31.61
C PRO A 119 -12.39 21.65 -30.67
N LEU A 120 -12.19 21.51 -29.35
CA LEU A 120 -12.39 22.62 -28.40
C LEU A 120 -11.41 23.77 -28.64
N ALA A 121 -10.13 23.46 -28.90
CA ALA A 121 -9.13 24.46 -29.28
C ALA A 121 -9.46 25.11 -30.64
N SER A 122 -9.95 24.32 -31.61
CA SER A 122 -10.38 24.82 -32.92
C SER A 122 -11.55 25.79 -32.84
N VAL A 123 -12.62 25.44 -32.12
CA VAL A 123 -13.80 26.32 -31.93
C VAL A 123 -13.42 27.59 -31.17
N SER A 124 -12.43 27.50 -30.29
CA SER A 124 -11.90 28.66 -29.56
C SER A 124 -10.97 29.53 -30.41
N GLY A 125 -10.64 29.16 -31.65
CA GLY A 125 -9.78 29.93 -32.56
C GLY A 125 -8.28 29.82 -32.31
N HIS A 126 -7.84 28.84 -31.52
CA HIS A 126 -6.45 28.69 -31.06
C HIS A 126 -5.90 27.28 -31.37
N LEU A 127 -6.09 26.82 -32.61
CA LEU A 127 -5.71 25.48 -33.04
C LEU A 127 -4.21 25.22 -32.87
N GLU A 128 -3.38 26.26 -32.93
CA GLU A 128 -1.94 26.21 -32.74
C GLU A 128 -1.51 25.70 -31.35
N TRP A 129 -2.39 25.83 -30.34
CA TRP A 129 -2.13 25.31 -28.98
C TRP A 129 -2.66 23.89 -28.76
N ALA A 130 -3.43 23.34 -29.69
CA ALA A 130 -4.13 22.06 -29.50
C ALA A 130 -3.17 20.92 -29.17
N ILE A 131 -2.04 20.84 -29.86
CA ILE A 131 -1.03 19.78 -29.64
C ILE A 131 -0.43 19.90 -28.24
N SER A 132 -0.02 21.11 -27.82
CA SER A 132 0.53 21.34 -26.48
C SER A 132 -0.47 21.00 -25.39
N LEU A 133 -1.74 21.41 -25.53
CA LEU A 133 -2.79 21.08 -24.56
C LEU A 133 -3.02 19.57 -24.44
N VAL A 134 -3.03 18.85 -25.56
CA VAL A 134 -3.18 17.39 -25.57
C VAL A 134 -1.99 16.71 -24.90
N LEU A 135 -0.76 17.12 -25.24
CA LEU A 135 0.46 16.55 -24.65
C LEU A 135 0.55 16.82 -23.16
N ASP A 136 0.24 18.05 -22.72
CA ASP A 136 0.21 18.40 -21.31
C ASP A 136 -0.83 17.55 -20.56
N ALA A 137 -2.06 17.47 -21.07
CA ALA A 137 -3.11 16.67 -20.45
C ALA A 137 -2.73 15.19 -20.36
N LEU A 138 -2.16 14.62 -21.44
CA LEU A 138 -1.67 13.25 -21.51
C LEU A 138 -0.57 13.02 -20.46
N PHE A 139 0.44 13.89 -20.43
CA PHE A 139 1.59 13.75 -19.56
C PHE A 139 1.22 13.84 -18.08
N LEU A 140 0.44 14.85 -17.70
CA LEU A 140 0.01 15.07 -16.32
C LEU A 140 -0.90 13.95 -15.82
N ALA A 141 -1.90 13.56 -16.63
CA ALA A 141 -2.83 12.52 -16.24
C ALA A 141 -2.15 11.14 -16.14
N LEU A 142 -1.30 10.80 -17.11
CA LEU A 142 -0.58 9.53 -17.12
C LEU A 142 0.43 9.45 -15.96
N SER A 143 1.17 10.53 -15.72
CA SER A 143 2.14 10.59 -14.62
C SER A 143 1.45 10.42 -13.26
N LEU A 144 0.33 11.11 -13.05
CA LEU A 144 -0.45 10.99 -11.81
C LEU A 144 -1.00 9.57 -11.64
N ALA A 145 -1.55 8.98 -12.69
CA ALA A 145 -2.08 7.62 -12.65
C ALA A 145 -1.00 6.58 -12.37
N LEU A 146 0.14 6.66 -13.07
CA LEU A 146 1.27 5.76 -12.90
C LEU A 146 1.83 5.84 -11.48
N LEU A 147 2.06 7.06 -10.97
CA LEU A 147 2.58 7.27 -9.62
C LEU A 147 1.63 6.68 -8.56
N THR A 148 0.32 6.88 -8.75
CA THR A 148 -0.71 6.35 -7.87
C THR A 148 -0.74 4.82 -7.89
N TRP A 149 -0.65 4.20 -9.08
CA TRP A 149 -0.61 2.74 -9.24
C TRP A 149 0.64 2.12 -8.61
N VAL A 150 1.81 2.73 -8.81
CA VAL A 150 3.07 2.25 -8.20
C VAL A 150 2.95 2.26 -6.67
N ILE A 151 2.41 3.34 -6.09
CA ILE A 151 2.23 3.43 -4.65
C ILE A 151 1.21 2.42 -4.13
N ALA A 152 0.07 2.26 -4.83
CA ALA A 152 -0.93 1.27 -4.45
C ALA A 152 -0.35 -0.16 -4.48
N THR A 153 0.41 -0.49 -5.53
CA THR A 153 1.04 -1.80 -5.70
C THR A 153 2.12 -2.04 -4.65
N ALA A 154 2.95 -1.04 -4.37
CA ALA A 154 3.98 -1.12 -3.34
C ALA A 154 3.37 -1.35 -1.95
N ARG A 155 2.22 -0.76 -1.65
CA ARG A 155 1.49 -0.99 -0.40
C ARG A 155 0.93 -2.40 -0.31
N GLN A 156 0.27 -2.89 -1.36
CA GLN A 156 -0.21 -4.27 -1.41
C GLN A 156 0.92 -5.28 -1.20
N LEU A 157 2.09 -5.03 -1.80
CA LEU A 157 3.28 -5.87 -1.60
C LEU A 157 3.80 -5.81 -0.16
N HIS A 158 3.81 -4.61 0.45
CA HIS A 158 4.25 -4.45 1.83
C HIS A 158 3.34 -5.18 2.81
N ASP A 159 2.02 -5.02 2.64
CA ASP A 159 1.02 -5.65 3.49
C ASP A 159 1.09 -7.19 3.36
N ALA A 160 1.23 -7.71 2.14
CA ALA A 160 1.42 -9.15 1.91
C ALA A 160 2.70 -9.69 2.54
N ARG A 161 3.81 -8.93 2.54
CA ARG A 161 5.05 -9.33 3.21
C ARG A 161 4.89 -9.39 4.72
N LEU A 162 4.16 -8.44 5.31
CA LEU A 162 3.86 -8.44 6.75
C LEU A 162 3.02 -9.66 7.14
N GLU A 163 2.01 -9.99 6.34
CA GLU A 163 1.18 -11.17 6.58
C GLU A 163 1.98 -12.48 6.44
N LEU A 164 2.87 -12.57 5.45
CA LEU A 164 3.77 -13.72 5.30
C LEU A 164 4.77 -13.85 6.45
N ALA A 165 5.29 -12.72 6.95
CA ALA A 165 6.19 -12.71 8.11
C ALA A 165 5.48 -13.18 9.38
N ASP A 166 4.25 -12.71 9.61
CA ASP A 166 3.43 -13.14 10.75
C ASP A 166 3.11 -14.65 10.68
N GLN A 167 2.70 -15.14 9.51
CA GLN A 167 2.46 -16.56 9.28
C GLN A 167 3.73 -17.40 9.48
N ALA A 168 4.90 -16.91 9.03
CA ALA A 168 6.17 -17.58 9.23
C ALA A 168 6.52 -17.67 10.72
N ALA A 169 6.35 -16.58 11.47
CA ALA A 169 6.59 -16.54 12.92
C ALA A 169 5.69 -17.54 13.67
N VAL A 170 4.39 -17.61 13.34
CA VAL A 170 3.45 -18.57 13.94
C VAL A 170 3.83 -20.01 13.61
N ARG A 171 4.16 -20.31 12.34
CA ARG A 171 4.60 -21.66 11.93
C ARG A 171 5.87 -22.08 12.67
N GLU A 172 6.81 -21.15 12.81
CA GLU A 172 8.05 -21.39 13.54
C GLU A 172 7.79 -21.70 15.01
N ARG A 173 6.89 -20.94 15.66
CA ARG A 173 6.50 -21.20 17.04
C ARG A 173 5.91 -22.58 17.24
N ILE A 174 5.05 -23.04 16.32
CA ILE A 174 4.47 -24.40 16.35
C ILE A 174 5.56 -25.47 16.13
N ARG A 175 6.50 -25.22 15.22
CA ARG A 175 7.63 -26.12 14.96
C ARG A 175 8.49 -26.28 16.21
N ILE A 176 8.88 -25.18 16.84
CA ILE A 176 9.68 -25.17 18.06
C ILE A 176 8.96 -25.92 19.19
N ASP A 177 7.67 -25.65 19.42
CA ASP A 177 6.90 -26.32 20.48
C ASP A 177 6.82 -27.85 20.24
N ARG A 178 6.68 -28.28 18.99
CA ARG A 178 6.73 -29.70 18.62
C ARG A 178 8.10 -30.32 18.88
N ASP A 179 9.18 -29.67 18.47
CA ASP A 179 10.55 -30.15 18.66
C ASP A 179 10.92 -30.22 20.14
N VAL A 180 10.50 -29.22 20.93
CA VAL A 180 10.65 -29.21 22.38
C VAL A 180 9.90 -30.37 22.99
N ARG A 181 8.61 -30.58 22.67
CA ARG A 181 7.84 -31.72 23.19
C ARG A 181 8.45 -33.06 22.80
N ARG A 182 8.91 -33.22 21.56
CA ARG A 182 9.53 -34.47 21.10
C ARG A 182 10.83 -34.76 21.85
N THR A 183 11.70 -33.76 21.95
CA THR A 183 13.00 -33.92 22.62
C THR A 183 12.80 -34.21 24.11
N VAL A 184 11.94 -33.45 24.78
CA VAL A 184 11.65 -33.63 26.21
C VAL A 184 10.93 -34.96 26.46
N GLY A 185 10.01 -35.35 25.57
CA GLY A 185 9.27 -36.61 25.68
C GLY A 185 10.18 -37.83 25.67
N VAL A 186 11.12 -37.91 24.72
CA VAL A 186 12.09 -39.02 24.63
C VAL A 186 12.96 -39.10 25.89
N GLU A 187 13.44 -37.97 26.39
CA GLU A 187 14.26 -37.94 27.61
C GLU A 187 13.46 -38.35 28.86
N LEU A 188 12.19 -37.94 28.97
CA LEU A 188 11.31 -38.33 30.06
C LEU A 188 10.98 -39.83 30.03
N GLU A 189 10.69 -40.40 28.84
CA GLU A 189 10.49 -41.84 28.70
C GLU A 189 11.72 -42.63 29.15
N GLY A 190 12.93 -42.18 28.77
CA GLY A 190 14.17 -42.81 29.23
C GLY A 190 14.33 -42.75 30.76
N ILE A 191 13.99 -41.62 31.40
CA ILE A 191 14.02 -41.48 32.86
C ILE A 191 13.02 -42.44 33.51
N VAL A 192 11.80 -42.54 32.97
CA VAL A 192 10.76 -43.44 33.49
C VAL A 192 11.22 -44.90 33.38
N GLU A 193 11.71 -45.34 32.22
CA GLU A 193 12.18 -46.71 32.01
C GLU A 193 13.30 -47.07 33.00
N GLN A 194 14.26 -46.15 33.18
CA GLN A 194 15.38 -46.35 34.08
C GLN A 194 14.94 -46.35 35.55
N GLY A 195 13.97 -45.53 35.94
CA GLY A 195 13.35 -45.55 37.26
C GLY A 195 12.58 -46.85 37.54
N THR A 196 11.86 -47.39 36.55
CA THR A 196 11.21 -48.70 36.67
C THR A 196 12.21 -49.85 36.81
N ARG A 197 13.38 -49.80 36.15
CA ARG A 197 14.45 -50.79 36.37
C ARG A 197 15.00 -50.73 37.79
N ALA A 198 15.30 -49.52 38.29
CA ALA A 198 15.77 -49.34 39.65
C ALA A 198 14.75 -49.86 40.69
N ALA A 199 13.46 -49.63 40.46
CA ALA A 199 12.39 -50.12 41.32
C ALA A 199 12.21 -51.65 41.28
N ALA A 200 12.63 -52.32 40.20
CA ALA A 200 12.56 -53.77 40.06
C ALA A 200 13.71 -54.51 40.78
N LEU A 201 14.79 -53.81 41.17
CA LEU A 201 15.89 -54.35 41.98
C LEU A 201 15.45 -54.55 43.43
N THR A 202 14.65 -55.60 43.66
CA THR A 202 14.10 -55.91 44.98
C THR A 202 15.07 -56.87 45.70
N GLY A 203 15.97 -56.33 46.54
CA GLY A 203 16.86 -57.14 47.39
C GLY A 203 18.27 -56.58 47.66
N ASP A 204 18.72 -55.57 46.91
CA ASP A 204 20.04 -54.96 47.07
C ASP A 204 19.92 -53.42 47.20
N PRO A 205 19.87 -52.89 48.44
CA PRO A 205 19.64 -51.47 48.69
C PRO A 205 20.78 -50.57 48.20
N ASP A 206 22.02 -51.05 48.18
CA ASP A 206 23.17 -50.26 47.72
C ASP A 206 23.18 -50.14 46.18
N ALA A 207 22.78 -51.21 45.48
CA ALA A 207 22.61 -51.18 44.02
C ALA A 207 21.46 -50.25 43.59
N ALA A 208 20.32 -50.30 44.29
CA ALA A 208 19.19 -49.42 44.03
C ALA A 208 19.53 -47.93 44.27
N ASP A 209 20.27 -47.61 45.35
CA ASP A 209 20.67 -46.24 45.70
C ASP A 209 21.69 -45.67 44.68
N ALA A 210 22.61 -46.51 44.19
CA ALA A 210 23.53 -46.13 43.11
C ALA A 210 22.81 -45.80 41.80
N GLU A 211 21.80 -46.59 41.44
CA GLU A 211 21.05 -46.41 40.19
C GLU A 211 20.12 -45.18 40.24
N LEU A 212 19.51 -44.90 41.39
CA LEU A 212 18.73 -43.68 41.64
C LEU A 212 19.60 -42.41 41.62
N ARG A 213 20.81 -42.44 42.19
CA ARG A 213 21.76 -41.31 42.08
C ARG A 213 22.18 -41.05 40.64
N ALA A 214 22.43 -42.12 39.87
CA ALA A 214 22.76 -42.00 38.45
C ALA A 214 21.61 -41.39 37.64
N LEU A 215 20.35 -41.78 37.94
CA LEU A 215 19.14 -41.21 37.33
C LEU A 215 18.97 -39.72 37.65
N ALA A 216 19.17 -39.33 38.91
CA ALA A 216 19.07 -37.94 39.35
C ALA A 216 20.12 -37.05 38.69
N LEU A 217 21.36 -37.53 38.54
CA LEU A 217 22.43 -36.82 37.84
C LEU A 217 22.11 -36.65 36.35
N ARG A 218 21.62 -37.70 35.68
CA ARG A 218 21.28 -37.67 34.26
C ARG A 218 20.12 -36.70 33.99
N SER A 219 19.08 -36.74 34.82
CA SER A 219 17.94 -35.82 34.74
C SER A 219 18.36 -34.35 34.89
N ARG A 220 19.25 -34.05 35.85
CA ARG A 220 19.80 -32.69 36.04
C ARG A 220 20.65 -32.24 34.85
N ALA A 221 21.45 -33.13 34.28
CA ALA A 221 22.25 -32.83 33.09
C ALA A 221 21.38 -32.53 31.86
N THR A 222 20.36 -33.34 31.60
CA THR A 222 19.40 -33.11 30.50
C THR A 222 18.64 -31.79 30.68
N LEU A 223 18.14 -31.52 31.89
CA LEU A 223 17.49 -30.23 32.20
C LEU A 223 18.41 -29.04 31.93
N THR A 224 19.68 -29.13 32.32
CA THR A 224 20.66 -28.08 32.07
C THR A 224 20.92 -27.90 30.57
N ALA A 225 21.02 -28.99 29.82
CA ALA A 225 21.19 -28.96 28.37
C ALA A 225 20.00 -28.32 27.64
N VAL A 226 18.76 -28.67 28.03
CA VAL A 226 17.52 -28.06 27.51
C VAL A 226 17.47 -26.57 27.83
N ARG A 227 17.75 -26.19 29.09
CA ARG A 227 17.76 -24.77 29.51
C ARG A 227 18.76 -23.95 28.71
N ARG A 228 19.96 -24.50 28.45
CA ARG A 228 21.02 -23.85 27.66
C ARG A 228 20.67 -23.74 26.16
N ARG A 229 19.84 -24.64 25.64
CA ARG A 229 19.34 -24.61 24.26
C ARG A 229 18.23 -23.56 24.09
N ILE A 230 17.32 -23.47 25.06
CA ILE A 230 16.26 -22.43 25.10
C ILE A 230 16.88 -21.03 25.25
N ALA A 231 17.83 -20.86 26.18
CA ALA A 231 18.51 -19.57 26.38
C ALA A 231 19.22 -19.06 25.11
N ARG A 232 19.85 -19.95 24.35
CA ARG A 232 20.48 -19.61 23.06
C ARG A 232 19.47 -19.28 21.95
N GLY A 233 18.30 -19.94 21.95
CA GLY A 233 17.22 -19.63 21.02
C GLY A 233 16.60 -18.24 21.26
N LEU A 234 16.43 -17.86 22.54
CA LEU A 234 15.91 -16.54 22.93
C LEU A 234 16.90 -15.40 22.65
N SER A 235 18.20 -15.62 22.85
CA SER A 235 19.23 -14.62 22.55
C SER A 235 19.41 -14.37 21.04
N ALA A 236 19.09 -15.37 20.20
CA ALA A 236 19.16 -15.22 18.75
C ALA A 236 17.96 -14.44 18.18
N SER A 237 16.80 -14.47 18.84
CA SER A 237 15.62 -13.69 18.43
C SER A 237 15.67 -12.22 18.86
N ASP A 238 16.48 -11.86 19.87
CA ASP A 238 16.66 -10.47 20.34
C ASP A 238 17.71 -9.68 19.54
N GLY A 239 18.44 -10.32 18.61
CA GLY A 239 19.53 -9.72 17.83
C GLY A 239 19.15 -9.17 16.45
N ASP A 240 17.90 -9.36 16.01
CA ASP A 240 17.38 -8.84 14.73
C ASP A 240 16.44 -7.63 14.99
N TRP A 241 17.02 -6.47 15.34
CA TRP A 241 16.38 -5.16 15.30
C TRP A 241 17.33 -4.08 14.76
#